data_AF-F0QWU4-F1
#
_entry.id   AF-F0QWU4-F1
#
_cell.length_a   1.000
_cell.length_b   1.000
_cell.length_c   1.000
_cell.angle_alpha   90.00
_cell.angle_beta   90.00
_cell.angle_gamma   90.00
#
_symmetry.space_group_name_H-M   'P 1'
#
loop_
_entity.id
_entity.type
_entity.pdbx_description
1 polymer ?
#
loop_
_entity_poly.entity_id
_entity_poly.type
_entity_poly.pdbx_seq_one_letter_code
_entity_poly.pdbx_strand_id
1 'polypeptide(L)'
;MHANVDCIPEDIINEVINRFRNAYAIYVYGGSLDCSGGDVDIAVFMEEIPREVPRIGDNVDLQVFRKPRNSLFFVYIIKTGRLVYGNSLDIDVDSAIKNELEMIDEREFLFLNSDDEATVCKSLKELLFLLAALKCGIYGSSNWYRMVKCLGDLGINAPSEFKHCLNPPSIDVLRQVGEPILRRVIWELRSIKQRSL
;
A
#
# COMPACT_ATOMS: atom_id res chain seq x y z
N MET A 1 18.97 -4.55 0.39
CA MET A 1 18.77 -4.33 -1.06
C MET A 1 18.39 -2.87 -1.23
N HIS A 2 19.22 -2.04 -1.86
CA HIS A 2 18.87 -0.64 -2.13
C HIS A 2 17.83 -0.63 -3.27
N ALA A 3 16.67 -0.01 -3.04
CA ALA A 3 15.63 0.12 -4.07
C ALA A 3 16.18 0.90 -5.26
N ASN A 4 15.92 0.39 -6.47
CA ASN A 4 16.45 0.98 -7.68
C ASN A 4 15.43 1.95 -8.29
N VAL A 5 15.81 3.21 -8.49
CA VAL A 5 15.01 4.21 -9.20
C VAL A 5 15.43 4.36 -10.66
N ASP A 6 16.39 3.56 -11.14
CA ASP A 6 16.95 3.66 -12.50
C ASP A 6 15.90 3.51 -13.62
N CYS A 7 14.75 2.89 -13.34
CA CYS A 7 13.65 2.75 -14.30
C CYS A 7 12.63 3.88 -14.26
N ILE A 8 12.84 4.88 -13.40
CA ILE A 8 11.98 6.05 -13.27
C ILE A 8 12.69 7.22 -13.95
N PRO A 9 12.08 7.85 -14.98
CA PRO A 9 12.69 8.96 -15.68
C PRO A 9 13.10 10.09 -14.72
N GLU A 10 14.37 10.51 -14.78
CA GLU A 10 14.92 11.54 -13.88
C GLU A 10 14.20 12.89 -14.02
N ASP A 11 13.71 13.21 -15.22
CA ASP A 11 12.92 14.41 -15.50
C ASP A 11 11.62 14.45 -14.69
N ILE A 12 10.94 13.32 -14.51
CA ILE A 12 9.74 13.22 -13.65
C ILE A 12 10.09 13.52 -12.20
N ILE A 13 11.16 12.89 -11.67
CA ILE A 13 11.60 13.12 -10.28
C ILE A 13 11.99 14.59 -10.09
N ASN A 14 12.74 15.16 -11.01
CA ASN A 14 13.14 16.56 -10.98
C ASN A 14 11.95 17.52 -11.09
N GLU A 15 10.94 17.22 -11.91
CA GLU A 15 9.72 18.02 -11.98
C GLU A 15 8.99 18.03 -10.63
N VAL A 16 8.81 16.85 -10.01
CA VAL A 16 8.17 16.75 -8.68
C VAL A 16 8.93 17.57 -7.65
N ILE A 17 10.26 17.42 -7.57
CA ILE A 17 11.09 18.20 -6.64
C ILE A 17 10.91 19.70 -6.88
N ASN A 18 10.86 20.13 -8.14
CA ASN A 18 10.68 21.53 -8.50
C ASN A 18 9.28 22.08 -8.17
N ARG A 19 8.24 21.26 -8.30
CA ARG A 19 6.86 21.61 -7.95
C ARG A 19 6.65 21.68 -6.44
N PHE A 20 7.37 20.85 -5.68
CA PHE A 20 7.23 20.69 -4.23
C PHE A 20 8.51 21.05 -3.46
N ARG A 21 9.14 22.19 -3.81
CA ARG A 21 10.40 22.64 -3.18
C ARG A 21 10.30 22.90 -1.68
N ASN A 22 9.10 23.12 -1.16
CA ASN A 22 8.82 23.29 0.27
C ASN A 22 8.48 21.97 0.98
N ALA A 23 8.52 20.83 0.29
CA ALA A 23 8.39 19.54 0.92
C ALA A 23 9.60 19.25 1.82
N TYR A 24 9.35 18.64 2.98
CA TYR A 24 10.42 18.21 3.86
C TYR A 24 10.89 16.79 3.56
N ALA A 25 10.10 15.99 2.83
CA ALA A 25 10.53 14.71 2.28
C ALA A 25 9.71 14.32 1.04
N ILE A 26 10.34 13.65 0.07
CA ILE A 26 9.67 13.07 -1.09
C ILE A 26 10.19 11.65 -1.29
N TYR A 27 9.27 10.70 -1.42
CA TYR A 27 9.57 9.28 -1.62
C TYR A 27 8.94 8.78 -2.91
N VAL A 28 9.68 7.94 -3.62
CA VAL A 28 9.13 7.05 -4.64
C VAL A 28 8.93 5.67 -4.01
N TYR A 29 7.80 5.02 -4.26
CA TYR A 29 7.46 3.77 -3.58
C TYR A 29 6.66 2.82 -4.50
N GLY A 30 6.20 1.69 -3.94
CA GLY A 30 5.28 0.80 -4.64
C GLY A 30 5.93 -0.06 -5.73
N GLY A 31 5.19 -0.30 -6.81
CA GLY A 31 5.62 -1.17 -7.92
C GLY A 31 6.66 -0.53 -8.83
N SER A 32 6.70 0.81 -8.85
CA SER A 32 7.64 1.60 -9.66
C SER A 32 9.11 1.25 -9.39
N LEU A 33 9.45 0.90 -8.15
CA LEU A 33 10.80 0.51 -7.71
C LEU A 33 11.23 -0.89 -8.18
N ASP A 34 10.27 -1.72 -8.63
CA ASP A 34 10.53 -3.03 -9.23
C ASP A 34 10.46 -2.98 -10.77
N CYS A 35 10.43 -1.77 -11.36
CA CYS A 35 10.37 -1.55 -12.80
C CYS A 35 9.20 -2.27 -13.47
N SER A 36 8.06 -2.36 -12.78
CA SER A 36 6.91 -3.16 -13.22
C SER A 36 6.13 -2.55 -14.40
N GLY A 37 6.58 -1.42 -14.96
CA GLY A 37 5.94 -0.73 -16.09
C GLY A 37 4.58 -0.08 -15.79
N GLY A 38 4.22 0.08 -14.51
CA GLY A 38 3.01 0.78 -14.07
C GLY A 38 3.28 2.24 -13.73
N ASP A 39 2.29 2.88 -13.09
CA ASP A 39 2.42 4.27 -12.60
C ASP A 39 3.57 4.43 -11.60
N VAL A 40 4.16 5.62 -11.59
CA VAL A 40 5.18 6.04 -10.64
C VAL A 40 4.48 6.54 -9.37
N ASP A 41 4.47 5.71 -8.33
CA ASP A 41 3.87 6.08 -7.04
C ASP A 41 4.81 7.02 -6.26
N ILE A 42 4.37 8.25 -5.99
CA ILE A 42 5.15 9.28 -5.30
C ILE A 42 4.40 9.83 -4.09
N ALA A 43 5.06 9.84 -2.94
CA ALA A 43 4.56 10.44 -1.72
C ALA A 43 5.36 11.71 -1.39
N VAL A 44 4.67 12.84 -1.29
CA VAL A 44 5.23 14.13 -0.89
C VAL A 44 4.78 14.45 0.53
N PHE A 45 5.73 14.82 1.39
CA PHE A 45 5.46 15.21 2.75
C PHE A 45 5.79 16.69 2.96
N MET A 46 4.77 17.47 3.34
CA MET A 46 4.87 18.93 3.48
C MET A 46 3.83 19.49 4.46
N GLU A 47 4.13 20.59 5.15
CA GLU A 47 3.20 21.19 6.12
C GLU A 47 1.94 21.77 5.44
N GLU A 48 2.15 22.48 4.34
CA GLU A 48 1.13 23.21 3.59
C GLU A 48 0.68 22.41 2.35
N ILE A 49 -0.26 21.49 2.53
CA ILE A 49 -0.82 20.72 1.42
C ILE A 49 -1.54 21.66 0.44
N PRO A 50 -1.22 21.62 -0.86
CA PRO A 50 -1.90 22.46 -1.86
C PRO A 50 -3.39 22.07 -1.95
N ARG A 51 -4.24 23.05 -2.28
CA ARG A 51 -5.69 22.80 -2.46
C ARG A 51 -5.97 21.81 -3.59
N GLU A 52 -5.15 21.86 -4.63
CA GLU A 52 -5.21 20.96 -5.78
C GLU A 52 -3.82 20.37 -5.98
N VAL A 53 -3.75 19.04 -6.08
CA VAL A 53 -2.50 18.34 -6.37
C VAL A 53 -2.25 18.46 -7.87
N PRO A 54 -1.14 19.10 -8.31
CA PRO A 54 -0.84 19.23 -9.73
C PRO A 54 -0.67 17.86 -10.37
N ARG A 55 -1.24 17.69 -11.56
CA ARG A 55 -0.94 16.54 -12.41
C ARG A 55 0.47 16.66 -12.97
N ILE A 56 1.29 15.63 -12.79
CA ILE A 56 2.66 15.54 -13.31
C ILE A 56 2.70 14.32 -14.23
N GLY A 57 2.83 14.55 -15.53
CA GLY A 57 2.74 13.47 -16.52
C GLY A 57 1.40 12.71 -16.49
N ASP A 58 1.35 11.61 -17.24
CA ASP A 58 0.17 10.76 -17.36
C ASP A 58 0.22 9.52 -16.47
N ASN A 59 1.42 9.14 -15.99
CA ASN A 59 1.66 7.88 -15.27
C ASN A 59 2.29 8.14 -13.88
N VAL A 60 1.90 9.20 -13.18
CA VAL A 60 2.37 9.49 -11.81
C VAL A 60 1.17 9.48 -10.87
N ASP A 61 1.17 8.57 -9.90
CA ASP A 61 0.25 8.61 -8.76
C ASP A 61 0.88 9.42 -7.64
N LEU A 62 0.51 10.69 -7.57
CA LEU A 62 1.08 11.66 -6.65
C LEU A 62 0.16 11.85 -5.44
N GLN A 63 0.66 11.53 -4.25
CA GLN A 63 -0.06 11.68 -2.99
C GLN A 63 0.69 12.63 -2.06
N VAL A 64 -0.02 13.63 -1.50
CA VAL A 64 0.57 14.67 -0.66
C VAL A 64 0.04 14.54 0.77
N PHE A 65 0.94 14.48 1.74
CA PHE A 65 0.62 14.25 3.14
C PHE A 65 1.25 15.31 4.03
N ARG A 66 0.55 15.67 5.11
CA ARG A 66 1.12 16.55 6.14
C ARG A 66 2.14 15.84 7.01
N LYS A 67 1.84 14.61 7.41
CA LYS A 67 2.68 13.77 8.27
C LYS A 67 2.31 12.30 8.08
N PRO A 68 3.27 11.37 8.25
CA PRO A 68 2.96 9.95 8.25
C PRO A 68 2.06 9.58 9.44
N ARG A 69 1.22 8.58 9.24
CA ARG A 69 0.46 7.90 10.30
C ARG A 69 1.08 6.53 10.54
N ASN A 70 0.90 5.95 11.72
CA ASN A 70 1.32 4.58 12.01
C ASN A 70 0.38 3.58 11.32
N SER A 71 0.53 3.41 10.01
CA SER A 71 -0.17 2.43 9.19
C SER A 71 0.80 1.74 8.24
N LEU A 72 0.44 0.54 7.76
CA LEU A 72 1.29 -0.23 6.84
C LEU A 72 1.58 0.53 5.54
N PHE A 73 0.63 1.34 5.07
CA PHE A 73 0.81 2.19 3.90
C PHE A 73 2.02 3.13 4.05
N PHE A 74 2.12 3.87 5.17
CA PHE A 74 3.26 4.75 5.40
C PHE A 74 4.55 3.97 5.70
N VAL A 75 4.45 2.78 6.29
CA VAL A 75 5.61 1.89 6.44
C VAL A 75 6.20 1.52 5.08
N TYR A 76 5.36 1.15 4.11
CA TYR A 76 5.84 0.85 2.76
C TYR A 76 6.49 2.05 2.09
N ILE A 77 5.91 3.25 2.21
CA ILE A 77 6.53 4.49 1.70
C ILE A 77 7.90 4.72 2.32
N ILE A 78 8.00 4.71 3.66
CA ILE A 78 9.18 5.20 4.37
C ILE A 78 10.29 4.14 4.45
N LYS A 79 9.95 2.88 4.73
CA LYS A 79 10.93 1.81 5.01
C LYS A 79 11.32 1.03 3.75
N THR A 80 10.44 0.99 2.75
CA THR A 80 10.68 0.24 1.51
C THR A 80 10.80 1.12 0.28
N GLY A 81 10.33 2.37 0.36
CA GLY A 81 10.49 3.37 -0.67
C GLY A 81 11.91 3.94 -0.76
N ARG A 82 12.11 4.78 -1.79
CA ARG A 82 13.34 5.53 -2.02
C ARG A 82 13.10 7.01 -1.73
N LEU A 83 13.83 7.55 -0.76
CA LEU A 83 13.91 8.99 -0.55
C LEU A 83 14.63 9.64 -1.74
N VAL A 84 13.97 10.59 -2.40
CA VAL A 84 14.51 11.34 -3.55
C VAL A 84 14.76 12.80 -3.23
N TYR A 85 14.15 13.35 -2.17
CA TYR A 85 14.37 14.72 -1.72
C TYR A 85 14.08 14.90 -0.22
N GLY A 86 14.79 15.81 0.43
CA GLY A 86 14.57 16.17 1.83
C GLY A 86 15.22 15.22 2.83
N ASN A 87 14.61 15.07 4.01
CA ASN A 87 15.12 14.27 5.12
C ASN A 87 14.42 12.91 5.22
N SER A 88 15.16 11.90 5.67
CA SER A 88 14.58 10.61 5.99
C SER A 88 13.58 10.76 7.15
N LEU A 89 12.42 10.13 7.00
CA LEU A 89 11.38 10.06 8.01
C LEU A 89 11.53 8.75 8.76
N ASP A 90 11.03 8.74 10.00
CA ASP A 90 10.92 7.52 10.77
C ASP A 90 9.45 7.14 10.98
N ILE A 91 9.23 5.83 11.13
CA ILE A 91 7.92 5.26 11.42
C ILE A 91 8.11 3.98 12.22
N ASP A 92 7.29 3.84 13.26
CA ASP A 92 7.25 2.65 14.10
C ASP A 92 6.47 1.54 13.38
N VAL A 93 7.21 0.53 12.92
CA VAL A 93 6.67 -0.62 12.19
C VAL A 93 5.79 -1.48 13.10
N ASP A 94 6.17 -1.66 14.36
CA ASP A 94 5.44 -2.51 15.30
C ASP A 94 4.11 -1.85 15.68
N SER A 95 4.14 -0.55 15.94
CA SER A 95 2.90 0.23 16.16
C SER A 95 2.00 0.23 14.93
N ALA A 96 2.56 0.34 13.73
CA ALA A 96 1.77 0.26 12.50
C ALA A 96 1.09 -1.11 12.37
N ILE A 97 1.83 -2.21 12.50
CA ILE A 97 1.29 -3.57 12.45
C ILE A 97 0.21 -3.77 13.51
N LYS A 98 0.43 -3.29 14.74
CA LYS A 98 -0.55 -3.37 15.82
C LYS A 98 -1.84 -2.66 15.46
N ASN A 99 -1.77 -1.44 14.93
CA ASN A 99 -2.95 -0.69 14.48
C ASN A 99 -3.70 -1.46 13.38
N GLU A 100 -2.99 -2.05 12.42
CA GLU A 100 -3.64 -2.83 11.35
C GLU A 100 -4.32 -4.11 11.88
N LEU A 101 -3.75 -4.76 12.90
CA LEU A 101 -4.36 -5.92 13.59
C LEU A 101 -5.63 -5.56 14.36
N GLU A 102 -5.75 -4.31 14.83
CA GLU A 102 -6.96 -3.82 15.50
C GLU A 102 -8.10 -3.57 14.50
N MET A 103 -7.77 -3.29 13.22
CA MET A 103 -8.73 -3.03 12.15
C MET A 103 -9.25 -4.32 11.46
N ILE A 104 -8.84 -5.51 11.89
CA ILE A 104 -9.22 -6.78 11.23
C ILE A 104 -10.74 -6.95 11.17
N ASP A 105 -11.41 -6.80 12.32
CA ASP A 105 -12.85 -7.05 12.43
C ASP A 105 -13.66 -5.98 11.67
N GLU A 106 -13.19 -4.73 11.65
CA GLU A 106 -13.79 -3.65 10.86
C GLU A 106 -13.68 -3.94 9.36
N ARG A 107 -12.52 -4.36 8.87
CA ARG A 107 -12.32 -4.68 7.45
C ARG A 107 -13.11 -5.91 7.00
N GLU A 108 -13.20 -6.93 7.86
CA GLU A 108 -14.08 -8.07 7.59
C GLU A 108 -15.54 -7.60 7.47
N PHE A 109 -15.99 -6.76 8.41
CA PHE A 109 -17.33 -6.20 8.38
C PHE A 109 -17.58 -5.37 7.11
N LEU A 110 -16.67 -4.47 6.75
CA LEU A 110 -16.79 -3.62 5.56
C LEU A 110 -16.81 -4.45 4.28
N PHE A 111 -15.97 -5.47 4.15
CA PHE A 111 -16.00 -6.37 3.00
C PHE A 111 -17.36 -7.05 2.82
N LEU A 112 -17.95 -7.55 3.92
CA LEU A 112 -19.18 -8.32 3.89
C LEU A 112 -20.44 -7.45 3.72
N ASN A 113 -20.42 -6.22 4.24
CA ASN A 113 -21.64 -5.42 4.42
C ASN A 113 -21.64 -4.09 3.67
N SER A 114 -20.52 -3.65 3.09
CA SER A 114 -20.49 -2.42 2.30
C SER A 114 -21.13 -2.62 0.93
N ASP A 115 -21.86 -1.59 0.48
CA ASP A 115 -22.41 -1.46 -0.87
C ASP A 115 -21.54 -0.54 -1.77
N ASP A 116 -20.30 -0.26 -1.36
CA ASP A 116 -19.31 0.52 -2.12
C ASP A 116 -18.18 -0.41 -2.60
N GLU A 117 -18.03 -0.56 -3.91
CA GLU A 117 -17.06 -1.48 -4.52
C GLU A 117 -15.62 -1.16 -4.10
N ALA A 118 -15.28 0.12 -4.00
CA ALA A 118 -13.92 0.53 -3.63
C ALA A 118 -13.62 0.16 -2.18
N THR A 119 -14.60 0.24 -1.29
CA THR A 119 -14.53 -0.14 0.12
C THR A 119 -14.39 -1.65 0.26
N VAL A 120 -15.19 -2.44 -0.46
CA VAL A 120 -15.08 -3.90 -0.50
C VAL A 120 -13.69 -4.32 -1.01
N CYS A 121 -13.24 -3.73 -2.12
CA CYS A 121 -11.93 -3.99 -2.70
C CYS A 121 -10.78 -3.65 -1.73
N LYS A 122 -10.79 -2.45 -1.15
CA LYS A 122 -9.74 -2.01 -0.21
C LYS A 122 -9.69 -2.88 1.04
N SER A 123 -10.86 -3.28 1.57
CA SER A 123 -10.94 -4.06 2.81
C SER A 123 -10.20 -5.40 2.70
N LEU A 124 -10.45 -6.20 1.66
CA LEU A 124 -9.71 -7.46 1.47
C LEU A 124 -8.25 -7.21 1.09
N LYS A 125 -7.98 -6.20 0.23
CA LYS A 125 -6.61 -5.85 -0.16
C LYS A 125 -5.75 -5.55 1.07
N GLU A 126 -6.23 -4.70 1.97
CA GLU A 126 -5.50 -4.32 3.19
C GLU A 126 -5.26 -5.52 4.12
N LEU A 127 -6.23 -6.43 4.25
CA LEU A 127 -6.06 -7.68 5.00
C LEU A 127 -4.99 -8.60 4.37
N LEU A 128 -4.93 -8.70 3.04
CA LEU A 128 -3.89 -9.44 2.33
C LEU A 128 -2.50 -8.85 2.58
N PHE A 129 -2.37 -7.52 2.50
CA PHE A 129 -1.10 -6.83 2.79
C PHE A 129 -0.67 -7.01 4.25
N LEU A 130 -1.60 -6.95 5.20
CA LEU A 130 -1.32 -7.22 6.61
C LEU A 130 -0.80 -8.65 6.82
N LEU A 131 -1.50 -9.64 6.26
CA LEU A 131 -1.08 -11.03 6.38
C LEU A 131 0.31 -11.26 5.77
N ALA A 132 0.56 -10.71 4.58
CA ALA A 132 1.86 -10.81 3.93
C ALA A 132 2.96 -10.11 4.74
N ALA A 133 2.69 -8.94 5.32
CA ALA A 133 3.65 -8.25 6.18
C ALA A 133 4.04 -9.10 7.41
N LEU A 134 3.08 -9.79 8.02
CA LEU A 134 3.32 -10.67 9.16
C LEU A 134 4.08 -11.96 8.80
N LYS A 135 3.87 -12.50 7.60
CA LYS A 135 4.47 -13.78 7.18
C LYS A 135 5.82 -13.60 6.47
N CYS A 136 5.97 -12.55 5.69
CA CYS A 136 7.11 -12.33 4.78
C CYS A 136 7.89 -11.04 5.08
N GLY A 137 7.46 -10.27 6.10
CA GLY A 137 8.05 -8.98 6.44
C GLY A 137 7.67 -7.87 5.45
N ILE A 138 7.92 -6.61 5.86
CA ILE A 138 7.52 -5.42 5.11
C ILE A 138 8.11 -5.34 3.69
N TYR A 139 9.29 -5.90 3.46
CA TYR A 139 9.91 -5.96 2.12
C TYR A 139 9.31 -7.05 1.22
N GLY A 140 8.77 -8.11 1.82
CA GLY A 140 8.06 -9.18 1.11
C GLY A 140 6.62 -8.81 0.77
N SER A 141 6.11 -7.71 1.30
CA SER A 141 4.73 -7.25 1.10
C SER A 141 4.63 -5.81 0.60
N SER A 142 5.73 -5.17 0.19
CA SER A 142 5.77 -3.73 -0.11
C SER A 142 4.99 -3.29 -1.35
N ASN A 143 4.58 -4.24 -2.20
CA ASN A 143 3.71 -3.99 -3.34
C ASN A 143 2.90 -5.24 -3.69
N TRP A 144 1.97 -5.08 -4.64
CA TRP A 144 1.05 -6.13 -5.07
C TRP A 144 1.77 -7.42 -5.48
N TYR A 145 2.82 -7.33 -6.31
CA TYR A 145 3.51 -8.50 -6.84
C TYR A 145 4.24 -9.30 -5.75
N ARG A 146 4.90 -8.59 -4.84
CA ARG A 146 5.61 -9.21 -3.70
C ARG A 146 4.62 -9.86 -2.74
N MET A 147 3.52 -9.16 -2.42
CA MET A 147 2.43 -9.67 -1.60
C MET A 147 1.80 -10.93 -2.23
N VAL A 148 1.45 -10.91 -3.52
CA VAL A 148 0.88 -12.05 -4.25
C VAL A 148 1.82 -13.25 -4.24
N LYS A 149 3.12 -13.02 -4.50
CA LYS A 149 4.12 -14.09 -4.46
C LYS A 149 4.21 -14.71 -3.06
N CYS A 150 4.35 -13.88 -2.03
CA CYS A 150 4.41 -14.30 -0.64
C CYS A 150 3.20 -15.16 -0.25
N LEU A 151 1.98 -14.68 -0.56
CA LEU A 151 0.76 -15.40 -0.20
C LEU A 151 0.56 -16.65 -1.05
N GLY A 152 0.97 -16.63 -2.33
CA GLY A 152 0.94 -17.79 -3.23
C GLY A 152 1.80 -18.94 -2.71
N ASP A 153 3.00 -18.65 -2.20
CA ASP A 153 3.89 -19.64 -1.56
C ASP A 153 3.25 -20.27 -0.30
N LEU A 154 2.24 -19.62 0.28
CA LEU A 154 1.44 -20.10 1.42
C LEU A 154 0.10 -20.74 0.99
N GLY A 155 -0.14 -20.90 -0.32
CA GLY A 155 -1.38 -21.45 -0.88
C GLY A 155 -2.57 -20.48 -0.85
N ILE A 156 -2.33 -19.17 -0.70
CA ILE A 156 -3.36 -18.13 -0.74
C ILE A 156 -3.23 -17.35 -2.04
N ASN A 157 -4.12 -17.63 -3.00
CA ASN A 157 -4.13 -16.96 -4.29
C ASN A 157 -4.91 -15.64 -4.21
N ALA A 158 -4.20 -14.51 -4.11
CA ALA A 158 -4.81 -13.18 -4.12
C ALA A 158 -5.48 -12.91 -5.49
N PRO A 159 -6.80 -12.61 -5.55
CA PRO A 159 -7.49 -12.41 -6.82
C PRO A 159 -7.07 -11.09 -7.48
N SER A 160 -6.85 -11.12 -8.80
CA SER A 160 -6.38 -9.96 -9.57
C SER A 160 -7.34 -8.76 -9.54
N GLU A 161 -8.63 -9.03 -9.31
CA GLU A 161 -9.73 -8.08 -9.15
C GLU A 161 -9.46 -7.07 -8.03
N PHE A 162 -8.69 -7.47 -7.02
CA PHE A 162 -8.34 -6.63 -5.87
C PHE A 162 -7.08 -5.79 -6.09
N LYS A 163 -6.45 -5.85 -7.27
CA LYS A 163 -5.25 -5.06 -7.57
C LYS A 163 -5.58 -3.57 -7.65
N HIS A 164 -6.65 -3.19 -8.36
CA HIS A 164 -6.98 -1.81 -8.73
C HIS A 164 -8.31 -1.34 -8.11
N CYS A 165 -8.27 -0.86 -6.87
CA CYS A 165 -9.48 -0.43 -6.15
C CYS A 165 -9.96 1.00 -6.44
N LEU A 166 -9.35 1.72 -7.39
CA LEU A 166 -9.86 3.01 -7.86
C LEU A 166 -10.95 2.86 -8.92
N ASN A 167 -10.94 1.75 -9.65
CA ASN A 167 -11.97 1.36 -10.60
C ASN A 167 -12.20 -0.15 -10.49
N PRO A 168 -12.73 -0.61 -9.35
CA PRO A 168 -12.90 -2.04 -9.08
C PRO A 168 -14.01 -2.67 -9.96
N PRO A 169 -14.01 -4.01 -10.13
CA PRO A 169 -15.18 -4.73 -10.62
C PRO A 169 -16.41 -4.54 -9.73
N SER A 170 -17.58 -4.98 -10.22
CA SER A 170 -18.82 -4.92 -9.44
C SER A 170 -18.74 -5.72 -8.13
N ILE A 171 -19.58 -5.34 -7.16
CA ILE A 171 -19.63 -5.99 -5.84
C ILE A 171 -19.83 -7.50 -5.96
N ASP A 172 -20.71 -7.96 -6.85
CA ASP A 172 -20.98 -9.39 -7.03
C ASP A 172 -19.72 -10.16 -7.45
N VAL A 173 -18.92 -9.60 -8.36
CA VAL A 173 -17.64 -10.19 -8.79
C VAL A 173 -16.65 -10.19 -7.63
N LEU A 174 -16.52 -9.07 -6.92
CA LEU A 174 -15.63 -8.95 -5.77
C LEU A 174 -15.97 -9.97 -4.68
N ARG A 175 -17.25 -10.14 -4.34
CA ARG A 175 -17.69 -11.10 -3.32
C ARG A 175 -17.49 -12.54 -3.78
N GLN A 176 -17.84 -12.85 -5.03
CA GLN A 176 -17.68 -14.19 -5.60
C GLN A 176 -16.23 -14.69 -5.52
N VAL A 177 -15.26 -13.85 -5.91
CA VAL A 177 -13.84 -14.24 -5.91
C VAL A 177 -13.15 -13.97 -4.57
N GLY A 178 -13.62 -12.99 -3.80
CA GLY A 178 -12.99 -12.52 -2.57
C GLY A 178 -13.42 -13.27 -1.31
N GLU A 179 -14.67 -13.72 -1.18
CA GLU A 179 -15.16 -14.36 0.04
C GLU A 179 -14.37 -15.60 0.48
N PRO A 180 -14.01 -16.55 -0.43
CA PRO A 180 -13.20 -17.71 -0.04
C PRO A 180 -11.82 -17.29 0.50
N ILE A 181 -11.23 -16.24 -0.09
CA ILE A 181 -9.94 -15.70 0.30
C ILE A 181 -10.04 -14.96 1.63
N LEU A 182 -11.08 -14.14 1.82
CA LEU A 182 -11.35 -13.46 3.08
C LEU A 182 -11.38 -14.45 4.25
N ARG A 183 -12.16 -15.54 4.14
CA ARG A 183 -12.26 -16.56 5.19
C ARG A 183 -10.89 -17.15 5.55
N ARG A 184 -10.08 -17.46 4.55
CA ARG A 184 -8.72 -18.00 4.75
C ARG A 184 -7.80 -16.98 5.42
N VAL A 185 -7.81 -15.73 4.96
CA VAL A 185 -6.97 -14.64 5.48
C VAL A 185 -7.34 -14.31 6.93
N ILE A 186 -8.64 -14.18 7.23
CA ILE A 186 -9.13 -13.89 8.58
C ILE A 186 -8.75 -15.01 9.55
N TRP A 187 -8.87 -16.27 9.15
CA TRP A 187 -8.44 -17.41 9.97
C TRP A 187 -6.95 -17.33 10.32
N GLU A 188 -6.08 -17.06 9.34
CA GLU A 188 -4.64 -16.90 9.56
C GLU A 188 -4.33 -15.71 10.49
N LEU A 189 -4.94 -14.54 10.23
CA LEU A 189 -4.71 -13.33 11.02
C LEU A 189 -5.15 -13.47 12.48
N ARG A 190 -6.34 -14.06 12.72
CA ARG A 190 -6.83 -14.33 14.08
C ARG A 190 -5.95 -15.36 14.81
N SER A 191 -5.46 -16.37 14.09
CA SER A 191 -4.53 -17.35 14.65
C SER A 191 -3.19 -16.73 15.07
N ILE A 192 -2.69 -15.75 14.32
CA ILE A 192 -1.49 -14.98 14.69
C ILE A 192 -1.76 -14.12 15.93
N LYS A 193 -2.87 -13.37 15.93
CA LYS A 193 -3.26 -12.48 17.04
C LYS A 193 -3.35 -13.23 18.38
N GLN A 194 -3.85 -14.46 18.37
CA GLN A 194 -3.95 -15.31 19.57
C GLN A 194 -2.60 -15.84 20.08
N ARG A 195 -1.58 -15.94 19.23
CA ARG A 195 -0.23 -16.44 19.62
C ARG A 195 0.69 -15.33 20.13
N SER A 196 0.34 -14.08 19.88
CA SER A 196 1.10 -12.89 20.27
C SER A 196 0.58 -12.21 21.54
N LEU A 197 -0.49 -12.75 22.13
CA LEU A 197 -1.03 -12.42 23.46
C LEU A 197 -0.62 -13.50 24.47
#